data_AF-A0A060Z818-F1
#
_entry.id   AF-A0A060Z818-F1
#
_cell.length_a   1.000
_cell.length_b   1.000
_cell.length_c   1.000
_cell.angle_alpha   90.00
_cell.angle_beta   90.00
_cell.angle_gamma   90.00
#
_symmetry.space_group_name_H-M   'P 1'
#
loop_
_entity.id
_entity.type
_entity.pdbx_description
1 polymer ?
#
loop_
_entity_poly.entity_id
_entity_poly.type
_entity_poly.pdbx_seq_one_letter_code
_entity_poly.pdbx_strand_id
1 'polypeptide(L)'
;MPDSHAVQVPMRRDHTVADVVSLACKLTQLNPNLHCLRLHRCVAQNVEVRTPAPSELLHDLLYDELEVFPMNVFTLHMTRPACTGDFGFAVTGHIDGQRNSRIFVSEVLPDGLAFSEGLRPGNEIVVLNGRGVSTLDLGLIQKLFAEQTLQLTLRRDAPPTSPLTSDPSTPTPLSNQSQLLQDFLDTHHHAKSTTGEIVHPHTHTNTHTKTHEHTHNTVSSPKGW
;
A
#
# COMPACT_ATOMS: atom_id res chain seq x y z
N MET A 1 -3.76 -23.31 -26.13
CA MET A 1 -4.59 -22.21 -25.58
C MET A 1 -4.57 -22.38 -24.08
N PRO A 2 -4.23 -21.37 -23.26
CA PRO A 2 -4.34 -21.53 -21.82
C PRO A 2 -5.83 -21.63 -21.45
N ASP A 3 -6.13 -22.42 -20.42
CA ASP A 3 -7.49 -22.85 -20.04
C ASP A 3 -8.39 -21.66 -19.70
N SER A 4 -9.19 -21.21 -20.67
CA SER A 4 -10.20 -20.17 -20.46
C SER A 4 -11.39 -20.78 -19.72
N HIS A 5 -11.47 -20.51 -18.41
CA HIS A 5 -12.60 -20.92 -17.58
C HIS A 5 -13.74 -19.90 -17.68
N ALA A 6 -14.86 -20.31 -18.27
CA ALA A 6 -16.08 -19.50 -18.28
C ALA A 6 -16.76 -19.53 -16.91
N VAL A 7 -17.13 -18.36 -16.39
CA VAL A 7 -17.85 -18.21 -15.11
C VAL A 7 -19.06 -17.32 -15.30
N GLN A 8 -20.16 -17.67 -14.63
CA GLN A 8 -21.39 -16.88 -14.62
C GLN A 8 -21.35 -15.88 -13.45
N VAL A 9 -21.40 -14.59 -13.77
CA VAL A 9 -21.40 -13.51 -12.78
C VAL A 9 -22.80 -12.89 -12.72
N PRO A 10 -23.45 -12.80 -11.54
CA PRO A 10 -24.73 -12.13 -11.42
C PRO A 10 -24.55 -10.61 -11.59
N MET A 11 -24.93 -10.09 -12.76
CA MET A 11 -24.79 -8.68 -13.10
C MET A 11 -26.05 -7.87 -12.77
N ARG A 12 -25.87 -6.65 -12.26
CA ARG A 12 -26.91 -5.65 -12.01
C ARG A 12 -26.64 -4.41 -12.85
N ARG A 13 -27.69 -3.62 -13.12
CA ARG A 13 -27.53 -2.38 -13.92
C ARG A 13 -26.62 -1.38 -13.24
N ASP A 14 -26.64 -1.29 -11.93
CA ASP A 14 -25.80 -0.36 -11.16
C ASP A 14 -24.36 -0.86 -10.93
N HIS A 15 -23.95 -1.98 -11.53
CA HIS A 15 -22.58 -2.47 -11.40
C HIS A 15 -21.59 -1.67 -12.22
N THR A 16 -20.51 -1.28 -11.55
CA THR A 16 -19.29 -0.77 -12.18
C THR A 16 -18.41 -1.92 -12.70
N VAL A 17 -17.44 -1.59 -13.55
CA VAL A 17 -16.40 -2.53 -13.99
C VAL A 17 -15.68 -3.14 -12.77
N ALA A 18 -15.37 -2.33 -11.75
CA ALA A 18 -14.73 -2.80 -10.52
C ALA A 18 -15.59 -3.85 -9.77
N ASP A 19 -16.91 -3.64 -9.71
CA ASP A 19 -17.82 -4.61 -9.08
C ASP A 19 -17.80 -5.95 -9.80
N VAL A 20 -17.84 -5.94 -11.13
CA VAL A 20 -17.85 -7.17 -11.94
C VAL A 20 -16.52 -7.90 -11.83
N VAL A 21 -15.39 -7.20 -11.86
CA VAL A 21 -14.07 -7.81 -11.60
C VAL A 21 -14.04 -8.43 -10.20
N SER A 22 -14.52 -7.71 -9.19
CA SER A 22 -14.58 -8.21 -7.81
C SER A 22 -15.41 -9.50 -7.68
N LEU A 23 -16.59 -9.53 -8.29
CA LEU A 23 -17.47 -10.70 -8.30
C LEU A 23 -16.83 -11.87 -9.06
N ALA A 24 -16.28 -11.63 -10.25
CA ALA A 24 -15.66 -12.66 -11.06
C ALA A 24 -14.43 -13.25 -10.36
N CYS A 25 -13.52 -12.40 -9.86
CA CYS A 25 -12.34 -12.82 -9.11
C CYS A 25 -12.70 -13.61 -7.85
N LYS A 26 -13.77 -13.23 -7.15
CA LYS A 26 -14.26 -13.99 -5.99
C LYS A 26 -14.70 -15.41 -6.37
N LEU A 27 -15.35 -15.57 -7.53
CA LEU A 27 -15.78 -16.87 -8.03
C LEU A 27 -14.62 -17.73 -8.55
N THR A 28 -13.59 -17.09 -9.11
CA THR A 28 -12.40 -17.77 -9.65
C THR A 28 -11.21 -17.83 -8.69
N GLN A 29 -11.38 -17.40 -7.44
CA GLN A 29 -10.31 -17.28 -6.43
C GLN A 29 -9.10 -16.45 -6.88
N LEU A 30 -9.33 -15.43 -7.71
CA LEU A 30 -8.31 -14.48 -8.14
C LEU A 30 -8.30 -13.24 -7.22
N ASN A 31 -7.21 -12.47 -7.28
CA ASN A 31 -7.12 -11.20 -6.58
C ASN A 31 -7.66 -10.07 -7.48
N PRO A 32 -8.78 -9.40 -7.11
CA PRO A 32 -9.36 -8.33 -7.93
C PRO A 32 -8.46 -7.10 -8.06
N ASN A 33 -7.46 -6.93 -7.18
CA ASN A 33 -6.48 -5.85 -7.31
C ASN A 33 -5.41 -6.15 -8.36
N LEU A 34 -5.29 -7.38 -8.86
CA LEU A 34 -4.29 -7.77 -9.87
C LEU A 34 -4.92 -8.07 -11.24
N HIS A 35 -6.24 -7.93 -11.35
CA HIS A 35 -7.00 -8.28 -12.54
C HIS A 35 -7.84 -7.10 -12.99
N CYS A 36 -8.09 -7.04 -14.30
CA CYS A 36 -8.98 -6.07 -14.91
C CYS A 36 -9.95 -6.78 -15.84
N LEU A 37 -10.99 -6.05 -16.24
CA LEU A 37 -11.94 -6.49 -17.25
C LEU A 37 -11.47 -6.03 -18.63
N ARG A 38 -11.54 -6.92 -19.60
CA ARG A 38 -11.31 -6.65 -21.02
C ARG A 38 -12.58 -6.96 -21.78
N LEU A 39 -13.05 -5.99 -22.55
CA LEU A 39 -14.25 -6.08 -23.36
C LEU A 39 -13.80 -6.38 -24.79
N HIS A 40 -14.42 -7.39 -25.38
CA HIS A 40 -14.26 -7.73 -26.78
C HIS A 40 -15.56 -7.41 -27.51
N ARG A 41 -15.45 -6.70 -28.63
CA ARG A 41 -16.58 -6.33 -29.47
C ARG A 41 -16.31 -6.71 -30.91
N CYS A 42 -17.19 -7.53 -31.48
CA CYS A 42 -17.18 -7.94 -32.87
C CYS A 42 -17.79 -6.84 -33.74
N VAL A 43 -16.96 -6.20 -34.56
CA VAL A 43 -17.39 -5.18 -35.53
C VAL A 43 -17.04 -5.67 -36.93
N ALA A 44 -18.06 -6.11 -37.66
CA ALA A 44 -17.97 -6.74 -38.98
C ALA A 44 -17.05 -7.99 -38.98
N GLN A 45 -15.80 -7.85 -39.42
CA GLN A 45 -14.80 -8.93 -39.48
C GLN A 45 -13.65 -8.74 -38.48
N ASN A 46 -13.70 -7.70 -37.66
CA ASN A 46 -12.66 -7.40 -36.66
C ASN A 46 -13.22 -7.53 -35.24
N VAL A 47 -12.33 -7.85 -34.30
CA VAL A 47 -12.61 -7.79 -32.87
C VAL A 47 -11.89 -6.57 -32.30
N GLU A 48 -12.66 -5.61 -31.81
CA GLU A 48 -12.16 -4.48 -31.05
C GLU A 48 -12.00 -4.88 -29.58
N VAL A 49 -10.86 -4.54 -28.99
CA VAL A 49 -10.53 -4.88 -27.61
C VAL A 49 -10.34 -3.61 -26.81
N ARG A 50 -11.05 -3.49 -25.67
CA ARG A 50 -11.00 -2.32 -24.79
C ARG A 50 -10.83 -2.75 -23.33
N THR A 51 -10.01 -2.01 -22.59
CA THR A 51 -9.95 -2.08 -21.11
C THR A 51 -10.59 -0.80 -20.55
N PRO A 52 -11.84 -0.87 -20.05
CA PRO A 52 -12.52 0.28 -19.46
C PRO A 52 -11.98 0.62 -18.06
N ALA A 53 -12.24 1.83 -17.59
CA ALA A 53 -11.88 2.28 -16.26
C ALA A 53 -12.71 1.55 -15.18
N PRO A 54 -12.15 1.35 -13.98
CA PRO A 54 -12.85 0.65 -12.89
C PRO A 54 -14.17 1.30 -12.46
N SER A 55 -14.27 2.63 -12.59
CA SER A 55 -15.44 3.44 -12.23
C SER A 55 -16.52 3.50 -13.31
N GLU A 56 -16.24 3.03 -14.54
CA GLU A 56 -17.24 3.00 -15.61
C GLU A 56 -18.36 2.01 -15.27
N LEU A 57 -19.60 2.40 -15.59
CA LEU A 57 -20.77 1.55 -15.46
C LEU A 57 -20.79 0.53 -16.59
N LEU A 58 -20.84 -0.75 -16.27
CA LEU A 58 -20.71 -1.79 -17.28
C LEU A 58 -21.89 -1.81 -18.26
N HIS A 59 -23.08 -1.37 -17.81
CA HIS A 59 -24.27 -1.30 -18.67
C HIS A 59 -24.18 -0.24 -19.77
N ASP A 60 -23.31 0.75 -19.63
CA ASP A 60 -23.10 1.81 -20.64
C ASP A 60 -22.09 1.38 -21.72
N LEU A 61 -21.44 0.23 -21.54
CA LEU A 61 -20.39 -0.26 -22.41
C LEU A 61 -20.92 -1.27 -23.43
N LEU A 62 -20.36 -1.23 -24.65
CA LEU A 62 -20.68 -2.18 -25.71
C LEU A 62 -19.65 -3.31 -25.73
N TYR A 63 -20.11 -4.54 -25.59
CA TYR A 63 -19.29 -5.74 -25.59
C TYR A 63 -20.11 -6.96 -26.05
N ASP A 64 -19.43 -7.91 -26.67
CA ASP A 64 -19.96 -9.25 -26.98
C ASP A 64 -19.41 -10.28 -25.99
N GLU A 65 -18.16 -10.10 -25.55
CA GLU A 65 -17.48 -10.97 -24.59
C GLU A 65 -16.72 -10.17 -23.54
N LEU A 66 -16.71 -10.70 -22.30
CA LEU A 66 -15.99 -10.16 -21.15
C LEU A 66 -14.92 -11.14 -20.72
N GLU A 67 -13.70 -10.64 -20.55
CA GLU A 67 -12.57 -11.42 -20.10
C GLU A 67 -11.95 -10.79 -18.86
N VAL A 68 -11.76 -11.58 -17.81
CA VAL A 68 -10.94 -11.20 -16.66
C VAL A 68 -9.51 -11.61 -16.94
N PHE A 69 -8.60 -10.63 -16.98
CA PHE A 69 -7.20 -10.88 -17.30
C PHE A 69 -6.27 -10.23 -16.26
N PRO A 70 -5.09 -10.82 -16.02
CA PRO A 70 -4.10 -10.22 -15.14
C PRO A 70 -3.56 -8.92 -15.77
N MET A 71 -3.58 -7.84 -15.00
CA MET A 71 -3.07 -6.55 -15.43
C MET A 71 -2.11 -5.98 -14.39
N ASN A 72 -0.82 -6.16 -14.65
CA ASN A 72 0.23 -5.71 -13.76
C ASN A 72 0.61 -4.25 -14.01
N VAL A 73 0.17 -3.65 -15.12
CA VAL A 73 0.41 -2.23 -15.44
C VAL A 73 -0.87 -1.58 -15.94
N PHE A 74 -1.25 -0.46 -15.35
CA PHE A 74 -2.46 0.29 -15.70
C PHE A 74 -2.25 1.79 -15.43
N THR A 75 -3.10 2.64 -16.01
CA THR A 75 -3.01 4.09 -15.84
C THR A 75 -4.26 4.64 -15.17
N LEU A 76 -4.08 5.50 -14.17
CA LEU A 76 -5.14 6.26 -13.52
C LEU A 76 -5.04 7.73 -13.88
N HIS A 77 -6.18 8.39 -13.98
CA HIS A 77 -6.27 9.82 -14.23
C HIS A 77 -7.19 10.46 -13.18
N MET A 78 -6.62 11.29 -12.32
CA MET A 78 -7.32 11.97 -11.24
C MET A 78 -7.25 13.47 -11.47
N THR A 79 -8.35 14.18 -11.25
CA THR A 79 -8.37 15.65 -11.19
C THR A 79 -9.04 16.08 -9.91
N ARG A 80 -8.33 16.83 -9.08
CA ARG A 80 -8.91 17.41 -7.86
C ARG A 80 -9.93 18.49 -8.26
N PRO A 81 -11.09 18.59 -7.59
CA PRO A 81 -11.87 19.82 -7.61
C PRO A 81 -11.13 21.00 -6.96
N ALA A 82 -11.41 22.24 -7.37
CA ALA A 82 -10.70 23.43 -6.88
C ALA A 82 -10.87 23.70 -5.37
N CYS A 83 -11.88 23.10 -4.73
CA CYS A 83 -12.25 23.33 -3.33
C CYS A 83 -12.11 22.09 -2.44
N THR A 84 -11.55 21.00 -2.95
CA THR A 84 -11.36 19.73 -2.21
C THR A 84 -9.90 19.58 -1.75
N GLY A 85 -9.67 18.70 -0.77
CA GLY A 85 -8.35 18.39 -0.22
C GLY A 85 -7.37 17.76 -1.23
N ASP A 86 -6.36 17.08 -0.72
CA ASP A 86 -5.43 16.31 -1.55
C ASP A 86 -6.13 15.14 -2.28
N PHE A 87 -5.37 14.36 -3.05
CA PHE A 87 -5.89 13.17 -3.73
C PHE A 87 -6.20 12.02 -2.75
N GLY A 88 -5.84 12.13 -1.47
CA GLY A 88 -6.06 11.11 -0.45
C GLY A 88 -5.11 9.92 -0.50
N PHE A 89 -3.83 10.13 -0.81
CA PHE A 89 -2.82 9.06 -0.77
C PHE A 89 -1.45 9.58 -0.32
N ALA A 90 -0.62 8.67 0.20
CA ALA A 90 0.77 8.92 0.53
C ALA A 90 1.70 8.02 -0.27
N VAL A 91 2.94 8.46 -0.44
CA VAL A 91 3.98 7.73 -1.17
C VAL A 91 5.28 7.64 -0.38
N THR A 92 6.01 6.55 -0.59
CA THR A 92 7.38 6.38 -0.12
C THR A 92 8.30 6.30 -1.33
N GLY A 93 9.31 7.18 -1.36
CA GLY A 93 10.38 7.17 -2.35
C GLY A 93 11.63 6.47 -1.82
N HIS A 94 12.30 5.68 -2.66
CA HIS A 94 13.66 5.21 -2.39
C HIS A 94 14.49 5.09 -3.66
N ILE A 95 15.80 4.97 -3.50
CA ILE A 95 16.73 4.73 -4.61
C ILE A 95 17.08 3.24 -4.60
N ASP A 96 16.89 2.55 -5.73
CA ASP A 96 17.22 1.14 -5.85
C ASP A 96 18.75 0.91 -6.03
N GLY A 97 19.16 -0.36 -6.05
CA GLY A 97 20.57 -0.74 -6.24
C GLY A 97 21.17 -0.29 -7.57
N GLN A 98 20.35 0.11 -8.54
CA GLN A 98 20.76 0.66 -9.84
C GLN A 98 20.75 2.19 -9.87
N ARG A 99 20.58 2.84 -8.71
CA ARG A 99 20.49 4.30 -8.55
C ARG A 99 19.26 4.92 -9.24
N ASN A 100 18.22 4.15 -9.50
CA ASN A 100 16.97 4.67 -10.04
C ASN A 100 16.03 5.10 -8.90
N SER A 101 15.31 6.19 -9.12
CA SER A 101 14.20 6.59 -8.26
C SER A 101 13.05 5.59 -8.36
N ARG A 102 12.53 5.15 -7.22
CA ARG A 102 11.36 4.28 -7.10
C ARG A 102 10.35 4.93 -6.18
N ILE A 103 9.08 4.89 -6.54
CA ILE A 103 7.99 5.46 -5.74
C ILE A 103 6.92 4.41 -5.56
N PHE A 104 6.54 4.17 -4.31
CA PHE A 104 5.48 3.25 -3.94
C PHE A 104 4.38 3.97 -3.19
N VAL A 105 3.14 3.61 -3.44
CA VAL A 105 1.99 4.06 -2.65
C VAL A 105 2.06 3.38 -1.29
N SER A 106 2.20 4.15 -0.22
CA SER A 106 2.23 3.64 1.15
C SER A 106 0.85 3.54 1.76
N GLU A 107 0.01 4.55 1.53
CA GLU A 107 -1.32 4.68 2.13
C GLU A 107 -2.30 5.28 1.13
N VAL A 108 -3.57 4.87 1.24
CA VAL A 108 -4.68 5.43 0.47
C VAL A 108 -5.87 5.58 1.41
N LEU A 109 -6.43 6.79 1.47
CA LEU A 109 -7.60 7.09 2.30
C LEU A 109 -8.86 6.44 1.67
N PRO A 110 -9.65 5.64 2.41
CA PRO A 110 -10.82 4.95 1.87
C PRO A 110 -11.87 5.86 1.22
N ASP A 111 -12.03 7.08 1.74
CA ASP A 111 -12.98 8.08 1.22
C ASP A 111 -12.31 9.09 0.27
N GLY A 112 -11.05 8.86 -0.10
CA GLY A 112 -10.25 9.73 -0.97
C GLY A 112 -10.47 9.46 -2.46
N LEU A 113 -10.24 10.48 -3.29
CA LEU A 113 -10.33 10.39 -4.75
C LEU A 113 -9.43 9.28 -5.32
N ALA A 114 -8.23 9.12 -4.77
CA ALA A 114 -7.33 8.07 -5.21
C ALA A 114 -7.89 6.66 -4.96
N PHE A 115 -8.63 6.45 -3.87
CA PHE A 115 -9.25 5.14 -3.60
C PHE A 115 -10.34 4.82 -4.62
N SER A 116 -11.21 5.80 -4.93
CA SER A 116 -12.30 5.61 -5.91
C SER A 116 -11.77 5.35 -7.32
N GLU A 117 -10.65 5.98 -7.70
CA GLU A 117 -9.98 5.70 -8.98
C GLU A 117 -9.22 4.36 -8.99
N GLY A 118 -9.14 3.64 -7.87
CA GLY A 118 -8.54 2.30 -7.83
C GLY A 118 -7.06 2.26 -7.44
N LEU A 119 -6.50 3.37 -6.91
CA LEU A 119 -5.18 3.36 -6.30
C LEU A 119 -5.20 2.51 -5.03
N ARG A 120 -4.17 1.70 -4.80
CA ARG A 120 -4.04 0.84 -3.62
C ARG A 120 -2.63 0.92 -3.04
N PRO A 121 -2.46 0.74 -1.72
CA PRO A 121 -1.15 0.56 -1.10
C PRO A 121 -0.35 -0.57 -1.78
N GLY A 122 0.97 -0.38 -1.88
CA GLY A 122 1.89 -1.30 -2.54
C GLY A 122 1.98 -1.14 -4.07
N ASN A 123 1.16 -0.28 -4.69
CA ASN A 123 1.30 0.02 -6.12
C ASN A 123 2.58 0.84 -6.34
N GLU A 124 3.39 0.47 -7.33
CA GLU A 124 4.56 1.24 -7.76
C GLU A 124 4.14 2.27 -8.80
N ILE A 125 4.54 3.52 -8.64
CA ILE A 125 4.35 4.56 -9.66
C ILE A 125 5.57 4.51 -10.59
N VAL A 126 5.35 4.06 -11.83
CA VAL A 126 6.42 3.94 -12.84
C VAL A 126 6.45 5.14 -13.79
N VAL A 127 5.31 5.79 -14.03
CA VAL A 127 5.20 7.04 -14.80
C VAL A 127 4.31 8.02 -14.04
N LEU A 128 4.78 9.27 -13.91
CA LEU A 128 4.09 10.38 -13.29
C LEU A 128 3.93 11.52 -14.32
N ASN A 129 2.69 11.85 -14.69
CA ASN A 129 2.34 12.87 -15.69
C ASN A 129 3.15 12.74 -16.99
N GLY A 130 3.21 11.50 -17.51
CA GLY A 130 3.92 11.17 -18.75
C GLY A 130 5.45 11.06 -18.61
N ARG A 131 6.01 11.17 -17.40
CA ARG A 131 7.45 11.08 -17.15
C ARG A 131 7.82 9.84 -16.34
N GLY A 132 8.80 9.08 -16.82
CA GLY A 132 9.28 7.88 -16.14
C GLY A 132 9.97 8.20 -14.82
N VAL A 133 9.47 7.63 -13.72
CA VAL A 133 9.91 7.93 -12.36
C VAL A 133 11.39 7.66 -12.13
N SER A 134 11.95 6.60 -12.75
CA SER A 134 13.35 6.20 -12.60
C SER A 134 14.37 7.30 -12.88
N THR A 135 13.99 8.30 -13.69
CA THR A 135 14.87 9.39 -14.15
C THR A 135 14.59 10.74 -13.48
N LEU A 136 13.58 10.82 -12.61
CA LEU A 136 13.17 12.07 -11.99
C LEU A 136 13.94 12.35 -10.69
N ASP A 137 14.34 13.61 -10.52
CA ASP A 137 14.81 14.12 -9.23
C ASP A 137 13.64 14.40 -8.28
N LEU A 138 13.94 14.50 -6.98
CA LEU A 138 12.95 14.69 -5.92
C LEU A 138 12.14 15.99 -6.09
N GLY A 139 12.77 17.08 -6.55
CA GLY A 139 12.10 18.37 -6.70
C GLY A 139 11.06 18.34 -7.82
N LEU A 140 11.39 17.71 -8.94
CA LEU A 140 10.44 17.52 -10.03
C LEU A 140 9.30 16.57 -9.64
N ILE A 141 9.59 15.49 -8.92
CA ILE A 141 8.56 14.58 -8.38
C ILE A 141 7.55 15.35 -7.52
N GLN A 142 8.04 16.15 -6.56
CA GLN A 142 7.19 16.98 -5.69
C GLN A 142 6.33 17.97 -6.49
N LYS A 143 6.92 18.62 -7.50
CA LYS A 143 6.20 19.55 -8.37
C LYS A 143 5.07 18.86 -9.13
N LEU A 144 5.32 17.68 -9.70
CA LEU A 144 4.31 16.94 -10.45
C LEU A 144 3.17 16.47 -9.53
N PHE A 145 3.47 15.97 -8.32
CA PHE A 145 2.43 15.60 -7.35
C PHE A 145 1.57 16.78 -6.87
N ALA A 146 2.10 18.01 -6.93
CA ALA A 146 1.37 19.21 -6.56
C ALA A 146 0.37 19.68 -7.64
N GLU A 147 0.42 19.13 -8.85
CA GLU A 147 -0.47 19.51 -9.95
C GLU A 147 -1.95 19.20 -9.64
N GLN A 148 -2.86 19.93 -10.28
CA GLN A 148 -4.30 19.74 -10.10
C GLN A 148 -4.77 18.38 -10.64
N THR A 149 -4.09 17.92 -11.69
CA THR A 149 -4.38 16.69 -12.41
C THR A 149 -3.17 15.78 -12.33
N LEU A 150 -3.41 14.51 -12.01
CA LEU A 150 -2.40 13.47 -11.97
C LEU A 150 -2.77 12.34 -12.92
N GLN A 151 -1.83 12.00 -13.78
CA GLN A 151 -1.82 10.78 -14.56
C GLN A 151 -0.72 9.87 -14.03
N LEU A 152 -1.11 8.74 -13.43
CA LEU A 152 -0.19 7.76 -12.86
C LEU A 152 -0.23 6.48 -13.68
N THR A 153 0.89 6.05 -14.24
CA THR A 153 1.04 4.66 -14.68
C THR A 153 1.63 3.87 -13.54
N LEU A 154 0.91 2.84 -13.13
CA LEU A 154 1.17 2.05 -11.95
C LEU A 154 1.58 0.65 -12.34
N ARG A 155 2.47 0.06 -11.56
CA ARG A 155 2.81 -1.35 -11.62
C ARG A 155 2.40 -2.04 -10.32
N ARG A 156 1.75 -3.19 -10.44
CA ARG A 156 1.44 -4.10 -9.33
C ARG A 156 2.23 -5.37 -9.52
N ASP A 157 3.22 -5.59 -8.67
CA ASP A 157 3.79 -6.92 -8.54
C ASP A 157 2.82 -7.75 -7.70
N ALA A 158 2.45 -8.93 -8.21
CA ALA A 158 1.80 -9.90 -7.35
C ALA A 158 2.74 -10.17 -6.17
N PRO A 159 2.25 -10.21 -4.91
CA PRO A 159 3.07 -10.79 -3.86
C PRO A 159 3.53 -12.16 -4.36
N PRO A 160 4.81 -12.54 -4.22
CA PRO A 160 5.28 -13.82 -4.68
C PRO A 160 4.35 -14.87 -4.08
N THR A 161 3.55 -15.51 -4.94
CA THR A 161 2.69 -16.60 -4.55
C THR A 161 3.61 -17.66 -3.97
N SER A 162 3.67 -17.74 -2.63
CA SER A 162 4.12 -18.97 -1.99
C SER A 162 3.26 -20.07 -2.59
N PRO A 163 3.85 -21.10 -3.24
CA PRO A 163 3.05 -22.20 -3.74
C PRO A 163 2.31 -22.80 -2.54
N LEU A 164 0.98 -22.74 -2.58
CA LEU A 164 0.11 -23.52 -1.72
C LEU A 164 0.30 -24.97 -2.13
N THR A 165 1.28 -25.65 -1.56
CA THR A 165 1.29 -27.12 -1.52
C THR A 165 0.42 -27.52 -0.34
N SER A 166 -0.81 -27.91 -0.66
CA SER A 166 -1.65 -28.69 0.23
C SER A 166 -0.98 -30.03 0.52
N ASP A 167 -0.41 -30.18 1.70
CA ASP A 167 -0.45 -31.45 2.43
C ASP A 167 -0.36 -31.18 3.95
N PRO A 168 -1.25 -31.75 4.79
CA PRO A 168 -1.23 -31.56 6.22
C PRO A 168 -0.39 -32.66 6.85
N SER A 169 0.84 -32.36 7.28
CA SER A 169 1.57 -33.06 8.37
C SER A 169 3.04 -32.66 8.43
N THR A 170 3.38 -31.55 9.09
CA THR A 170 4.56 -31.45 9.99
C THR A 170 4.66 -30.05 10.60
N PRO A 171 4.74 -29.90 11.93
CA PRO A 171 5.00 -28.61 12.55
C PRO A 171 6.49 -28.26 12.42
N THR A 172 6.84 -27.30 11.57
CA THR A 172 8.16 -26.65 11.61
C THR A 172 8.18 -25.63 12.75
N PRO A 173 9.19 -25.65 13.63
CA PRO A 173 9.27 -24.71 14.74
C PRO A 173 9.69 -23.31 14.23
N LEU A 174 8.85 -22.31 14.50
CA LEU A 174 9.30 -20.92 14.59
C LEU A 174 10.21 -20.78 15.81
N SER A 175 11.51 -21.01 15.63
CA SER A 175 12.52 -20.69 16.64
C SER A 175 13.60 -19.88 15.95
N ASN A 176 13.63 -18.57 16.23
CA ASN A 176 14.82 -17.70 16.22
C ASN A 176 14.48 -16.22 16.41
N GLN A 177 13.21 -15.80 16.31
CA GLN A 177 12.81 -14.42 16.62
C GLN A 177 12.73 -14.18 18.14
N SER A 178 12.24 -15.17 18.90
CA SER A 178 12.14 -15.11 20.37
C SER A 178 13.50 -15.13 21.06
N GLN A 179 14.48 -15.85 20.49
CA GLN A 179 15.83 -15.98 21.03
C GLN A 179 16.59 -14.63 20.96
N LEU A 180 16.47 -13.92 19.83
CA LEU A 180 17.14 -12.63 19.63
C LEU A 180 16.59 -11.54 20.56
N LEU A 181 15.28 -11.56 20.85
CA LEU A 181 14.67 -10.65 21.82
C LEU A 181 15.11 -10.97 23.26
N GLN A 182 15.22 -12.26 23.60
CA GLN A 182 15.67 -12.69 24.92
C GLN A 182 17.16 -12.36 25.15
N ASP A 183 18.01 -12.59 24.15
CA ASP A 183 19.44 -12.26 24.20
C ASP A 183 19.67 -10.73 24.31
N PHE A 184 18.81 -9.92 23.69
CA PHE A 184 18.85 -8.45 23.83
C PHE A 184 18.49 -7.99 25.25
N LEU A 185 17.51 -8.65 25.88
CA LEU A 185 17.09 -8.34 27.24
C LEU A 185 18.14 -8.79 28.29
N ASP A 186 18.71 -9.99 28.13
CA ASP A 186 19.71 -10.53 29.07
C ASP A 186 21.05 -9.77 29.02
N THR A 187 21.43 -9.24 27.85
CA THR A 187 22.67 -8.45 27.70
C THR A 187 22.66 -7.18 28.56
N HIS A 188 21.48 -6.63 28.89
CA HIS A 188 21.35 -5.45 29.75
C HIS A 188 21.23 -5.76 31.25
N HIS A 189 20.94 -7.01 31.64
CA HIS A 189 20.85 -7.42 33.04
C HIS A 189 22.18 -7.95 33.61
N HIS A 190 23.10 -8.43 32.77
CA HIS A 190 24.37 -9.02 33.25
C HIS A 190 25.46 -7.99 33.62
N ALA A 191 25.26 -6.70 33.36
CA ALA A 191 26.24 -5.66 33.70
C ALA A 191 26.17 -5.16 35.15
N LYS A 192 25.37 -5.78 36.04
CA LYS A 192 25.29 -5.33 37.43
C LYS A 192 24.93 -6.45 38.42
N SER A 193 25.84 -7.38 38.67
CA SER A 193 25.89 -8.13 39.94
C SER A 193 27.19 -8.92 40.11
N THR A 194 28.06 -8.45 40.99
CA THR A 194 29.24 -9.08 41.63
C THR A 194 29.70 -8.01 42.63
N THR A 195 29.75 -8.12 43.96
CA THR A 195 29.80 -9.22 44.92
C THR A 195 29.41 -8.64 46.29
N GLY A 196 28.81 -9.43 47.18
CA GLY A 196 28.69 -9.09 48.60
C GLY A 196 29.79 -9.78 49.42
N GLU A 197 30.39 -9.06 50.38
CA GLU A 197 30.46 -9.46 51.80
C GLU A 197 31.14 -8.39 52.69
N ILE A 198 30.33 -7.88 53.63
CA ILE A 198 30.54 -7.49 55.04
C ILE A 198 31.97 -7.18 55.54
N VAL A 199 32.15 -5.99 56.14
CA VAL A 199 32.75 -5.72 57.47
C VAL A 199 32.46 -4.23 57.85
N HIS A 200 31.83 -4.00 59.02
CA HIS A 200 31.74 -2.71 59.73
C HIS A 200 33.05 -2.45 60.51
N PRO A 201 33.43 -1.22 61.00
CA PRO A 201 32.53 -0.19 61.53
C PRO A 201 32.96 1.31 61.38
N HIS A 202 32.08 2.19 61.88
CA HIS A 202 32.28 3.55 62.45
C HIS A 202 31.97 4.82 61.62
N THR A 203 30.82 5.41 62.00
CA THR A 203 30.53 6.82 62.38
C THR A 203 31.04 7.99 61.52
N HIS A 204 30.12 8.77 60.92
CA HIS A 204 29.82 10.17 61.30
C HIS A 204 28.81 10.86 60.34
N THR A 205 27.72 11.35 60.94
CA THR A 205 26.93 12.59 60.70
C THR A 205 27.12 13.46 59.44
N ASN A 206 26.02 13.74 58.71
CA ASN A 206 25.45 15.09 58.44
C ASN A 206 24.42 15.02 57.27
N THR A 207 23.12 15.19 57.52
CA THR A 207 22.26 16.42 57.46
C THR A 207 21.84 16.94 56.08
N HIS A 208 20.51 17.13 55.97
CA HIS A 208 19.76 18.11 55.16
C HIS A 208 19.69 17.94 53.63
N THR A 209 18.63 18.29 52.90
CA THR A 209 17.15 18.34 53.00
C THR A 209 16.65 18.79 51.61
N LYS A 210 15.48 18.31 51.18
CA LYS A 210 14.46 19.01 50.34
C LYS A 210 14.86 19.52 48.93
N THR A 211 14.00 19.59 47.90
CA THR A 211 12.63 19.14 47.58
C THR A 211 12.53 19.25 46.04
N HIS A 212 11.73 18.38 45.45
CA HIS A 212 11.18 18.47 44.10
C HIS A 212 10.61 19.86 43.74
N GLU A 213 10.72 20.24 42.47
CA GLU A 213 9.61 20.93 41.79
C GLU A 213 9.51 20.49 40.32
N HIS A 214 8.33 19.98 39.98
CA HIS A 214 7.84 19.65 38.65
C HIS A 214 6.95 20.82 38.23
N THR A 215 7.10 21.37 37.03
CA THR A 215 5.96 22.08 36.41
C THR A 215 6.05 22.13 34.89
N HIS A 216 4.87 21.98 34.31
CA HIS A 216 4.53 21.74 32.92
C HIS A 216 4.64 23.01 32.05
N ASN A 217 5.04 22.86 30.79
CA ASN A 217 4.88 23.89 29.76
C ASN A 217 3.62 23.62 28.93
N THR A 218 2.65 24.54 29.01
CA THR A 218 1.49 24.65 28.12
C THR A 218 1.79 25.70 27.05
N VAL A 219 1.53 25.39 25.77
CA VAL A 219 1.56 26.37 24.67
C VAL A 219 0.17 26.45 24.03
N SER A 220 -0.36 27.67 23.95
CA SER A 220 -1.61 28.04 23.25
C SER A 220 -1.31 28.61 21.87
N SER A 221 -2.17 28.28 20.90
CA SER A 221 -2.21 28.85 19.54
C SER A 221 -2.93 30.21 19.52
N PRO A 222 -2.57 31.14 18.62
CA PRO A 222 -3.40 32.31 18.32
C PRO A 222 -4.38 32.05 17.16
N LYS A 223 -5.60 32.59 17.29
CA LYS A 223 -6.67 32.67 16.28
C LYS A 223 -6.72 34.07 15.67
N GLY A 224 -6.96 34.15 14.36
CA GLY A 224 -7.62 35.26 13.64
C GLY A 224 -6.75 36.52 13.42
N TRP A 225 -6.91 37.27 12.35
CA TRP A 225 -8.04 37.46 11.42
C TRP A 225 -7.71 37.18 9.96
#